data_AF-A0A8S2UKP7-F1
#
_entry.id   AF-A0A8S2UKP7-F1
#
_cell.length_a   1.000
_cell.length_b   1.000
_cell.length_c   1.000
_cell.angle_alpha   90.00
_cell.angle_beta   90.00
_cell.angle_gamma   90.00
#
_symmetry.space_group_name_H-M   'P 1'
#
loop_
_entity.id
_entity.type
_entity.pdbx_description
1 polymer ?
#
loop_
_entity_poly.entity_id
_entity_poly.type
_entity_poly.pdbx_seq_one_letter_code
_entity_poly.pdbx_strand_id
1 'polypeptide(L)'
;DLNARHQHWGDQVNKTVSKKLYEKIIEYDLEIPNEFGMPTYFDSQGSSSIIDLTLHTEELLLFSPKWSVVKQQLNQTDHELIKINLRDLGCKKSMQLMLQFQKKGLDTEDAQLFLAHPIAKGIDKNQIISAAFLDVSKACNSTDPNLLLTKLKDSGISSTFVSFIRSFCEPRRAYISIENDITSKVKLSSYGIPQGGSLSPVLFNIYIRSIFRPSPNNTILFDYADDLTVTVSGNKSRYNVMRLRSFINKIENSLREIKLEIQIEKTHLIHFNRKR
;
A
#
# COMPACT_ATOMS: atom_id res chain seq x y z
N ASP A 1 -11.45 0.41 -19.97
CA ASP A 1 -12.89 0.75 -19.82
C ASP A 1 -13.65 0.46 -21.12
N LEU A 2 -14.93 0.07 -21.02
CA LEU A 2 -15.92 -0.21 -22.09
C LEU A 2 -16.02 0.91 -23.15
N ASN A 3 -15.44 2.08 -22.88
CA ASN A 3 -15.35 3.24 -23.76
C ASN A 3 -14.07 3.34 -24.59
N ALA A 4 -13.07 2.50 -24.34
CA ALA A 4 -11.81 2.44 -25.08
C ALA A 4 -11.88 1.39 -26.21
N ARG A 5 -12.79 1.54 -27.17
CA ARG A 5 -12.87 0.67 -28.38
C ARG A 5 -12.14 1.32 -29.56
N HIS A 6 -11.09 0.67 -30.06
CA HIS A 6 -10.34 1.12 -31.24
C HIS A 6 -9.78 -0.06 -32.03
N GLN A 7 -9.65 0.12 -33.34
CA GLN A 7 -9.08 -0.87 -34.25
C GLN A 7 -7.60 -1.18 -33.98
N HIS A 8 -6.87 -0.31 -33.27
CA HIS A 8 -5.43 -0.49 -33.05
C HIS A 8 -5.12 -1.57 -32.01
N TRP A 9 -6.10 -1.93 -31.19
CA TRP A 9 -6.02 -3.06 -30.28
C TRP A 9 -7.02 -4.16 -30.63
N GLY A 10 -7.59 -4.14 -31.84
CA GLY A 10 -8.40 -5.24 -32.39
C GLY A 10 -9.91 -5.15 -32.14
N ASP A 11 -10.45 -4.01 -31.70
CA ASP A 11 -11.90 -3.80 -31.64
C ASP A 11 -12.44 -3.37 -33.01
N GLN A 12 -13.60 -3.88 -33.41
CA GLN A 12 -14.25 -3.52 -34.68
C GLN A 12 -14.85 -2.10 -34.66
N VAL A 13 -15.14 -1.59 -33.46
CA VAL A 13 -15.73 -0.28 -33.23
C VAL A 13 -14.63 0.72 -32.90
N ASN A 14 -14.67 1.89 -33.54
CA ASN A 14 -13.77 2.99 -33.23
C ASN A 14 -14.53 4.13 -32.54
N LYS A 15 -14.30 4.33 -31.24
CA LYS A 15 -14.91 5.42 -30.46
C LYS A 15 -13.99 6.65 -30.48
N THR A 16 -14.58 7.85 -30.58
CA THR A 16 -13.85 9.13 -30.58
C THR A 16 -12.93 9.31 -29.36
N VAL A 17 -13.37 8.85 -28.18
CA VAL A 17 -12.56 8.87 -26.95
C VAL A 17 -11.30 8.01 -27.10
N SER A 18 -11.42 6.88 -27.80
CA SER A 18 -10.33 5.94 -28.02
C SER A 18 -9.32 6.43 -29.04
N LYS A 19 -9.73 7.25 -30.00
CA LYS A 19 -8.81 7.95 -30.91
C LYS A 19 -7.90 8.91 -30.15
N LYS A 20 -8.45 9.71 -29.23
CA LYS A 20 -7.65 10.59 -28.35
C LYS A 20 -6.69 9.80 -27.45
N LEU A 21 -7.12 8.64 -26.97
CA LEU A 21 -6.25 7.74 -26.20
C LEU A 21 -5.10 7.22 -27.07
N TYR A 22 -5.38 6.78 -28.30
CA TYR A 22 -4.36 6.32 -29.23
C TYR A 22 -3.35 7.42 -29.61
N GLU A 23 -3.82 8.64 -29.87
CA GLU A 23 -2.95 9.81 -30.10
C GLU A 23 -2.03 10.05 -28.89
N LYS A 24 -2.53 9.89 -27.66
CA LYS A 24 -1.72 9.98 -26.44
C LYS A 24 -0.72 8.84 -26.28
N ILE A 25 -1.08 7.61 -26.67
CA ILE A 25 -0.17 6.46 -26.66
C ILE A 25 1.04 6.75 -27.56
N ILE A 26 0.81 7.26 -28.77
CA ILE A 26 1.89 7.69 -29.68
C ILE A 26 2.69 8.86 -29.09
N GLU A 27 2.00 9.88 -28.57
CA GLU A 27 2.66 11.08 -28.01
C GLU A 27 3.62 10.76 -26.87
N TYR A 28 3.29 9.75 -26.05
CA TYR A 28 4.11 9.31 -24.93
C TYR A 28 5.07 8.16 -25.28
N ASP A 29 5.18 7.79 -26.56
CA ASP A 29 6.03 6.69 -27.04
C ASP A 29 5.77 5.38 -26.27
N LEU A 30 4.47 5.07 -26.13
CA LEU A 30 4.01 3.88 -25.42
C LEU A 30 3.66 2.77 -26.40
N GLU A 31 3.98 1.55 -26.01
CA GLU A 31 3.63 0.33 -26.73
C GLU A 31 2.47 -0.40 -26.03
N ILE A 32 1.66 -1.09 -26.84
CA ILE A 32 0.58 -1.96 -26.39
C ILE A 32 1.07 -3.41 -26.55
N PRO A 33 1.42 -4.13 -25.48
CA PRO A 33 1.89 -5.51 -25.56
C PRO A 33 0.75 -6.51 -25.67
N ASN A 34 -0.51 -6.05 -25.61
CA ASN A 34 -1.67 -6.92 -25.75
C ASN A 34 -1.62 -7.65 -27.08
N GLU A 35 -1.94 -8.94 -27.06
CA GLU A 35 -2.16 -9.69 -28.29
C GLU A 35 -3.35 -9.10 -29.04
N PHE A 36 -3.12 -8.73 -30.30
CA PHE A 36 -4.11 -8.02 -31.11
C PHE A 36 -5.38 -8.86 -31.30
N GLY A 37 -6.55 -8.28 -30.99
CA GLY A 37 -7.83 -8.97 -31.14
C GLY A 37 -8.19 -9.95 -30.02
N MET A 38 -7.29 -10.17 -29.04
CA MET A 38 -7.57 -11.01 -27.89
C MET A 38 -8.36 -10.22 -26.83
N PRO A 39 -9.54 -10.70 -26.38
CA PRO A 39 -10.30 -10.05 -25.32
C PRO A 39 -9.53 -10.01 -24.01
N THR A 40 -9.55 -8.86 -23.35
CA THR A 40 -8.94 -8.66 -22.03
C THR A 40 -9.95 -8.58 -20.90
N TYR A 41 -11.24 -8.66 -21.23
CA TYR A 41 -12.35 -8.71 -20.29
C TYR A 41 -13.39 -9.71 -20.75
N PHE A 42 -13.96 -10.43 -19.79
CA PHE A 42 -15.09 -11.34 -19.96
C PHE A 42 -16.14 -11.04 -18.90
N ASP A 43 -17.40 -10.88 -19.31
CA ASP A 43 -18.50 -10.76 -18.36
C ASP A 43 -19.02 -12.14 -17.92
N SER A 44 -19.88 -12.15 -16.90
CA SER A 44 -20.51 -13.37 -16.39
C SER A 44 -21.53 -14.00 -17.34
N GLN A 45 -21.92 -13.29 -18.41
CA GLN A 45 -22.87 -13.74 -19.43
C GLN A 45 -22.18 -14.27 -20.70
N GLY A 46 -20.84 -14.29 -20.73
CA GLY A 46 -20.04 -14.80 -21.84
C GLY A 46 -19.71 -13.76 -22.92
N SER A 47 -20.05 -12.48 -22.74
CA SER A 47 -19.56 -11.42 -23.62
C SER A 47 -18.10 -11.12 -23.32
N SER A 48 -17.34 -10.76 -24.36
CA SER A 48 -15.92 -10.45 -24.24
C SER A 48 -15.59 -9.11 -24.90
N SER A 49 -14.64 -8.35 -24.35
CA SER A 49 -14.21 -7.08 -24.94
C SER A 49 -12.74 -6.78 -24.68
N ILE A 50 -12.15 -5.92 -25.51
CA ILE A 50 -10.75 -5.47 -25.39
C ILE A 50 -10.77 -4.10 -24.71
N ILE A 51 -10.93 -4.10 -23.38
CA ILE A 51 -11.13 -2.86 -22.60
C ILE A 51 -9.99 -2.56 -21.64
N ASP A 52 -9.19 -3.57 -21.30
CA ASP A 52 -8.00 -3.42 -20.45
C ASP A 52 -6.77 -3.46 -21.36
N LEU A 53 -6.22 -2.27 -21.62
CA LEU A 53 -4.97 -2.09 -22.36
C LEU A 53 -3.82 -2.04 -21.37
N THR A 54 -2.81 -2.87 -21.60
CA THR A 54 -1.51 -2.71 -20.97
C THR A 54 -0.73 -1.70 -21.80
N LEU A 55 -0.06 -0.76 -21.16
CA LEU A 55 0.82 0.20 -21.82
C LEU A 55 2.19 0.12 -21.15
N HIS A 56 3.25 0.14 -21.95
CA HIS A 56 4.62 0.24 -21.43
C HIS A 56 5.49 1.12 -22.30
N THR A 57 6.59 1.60 -21.73
CA THR A 57 7.68 2.20 -22.49
C THR A 57 8.69 1.11 -22.87
N GLU A 58 9.54 1.37 -23.88
CA GLU A 58 10.65 0.48 -24.24
C GLU A 58 11.61 0.25 -23.04
N GLU A 59 11.81 1.28 -22.20
CA GLU A 59 12.62 1.18 -20.99
C GLU A 59 12.10 0.14 -19.97
N LEU A 60 10.79 -0.12 -19.94
CA LEU A 60 10.20 -1.14 -19.06
C LEU A 60 10.38 -2.55 -19.61
N LEU A 61 10.51 -2.74 -20.93
CA LEU A 61 10.81 -4.05 -21.55
C LEU A 61 12.20 -4.56 -21.15
N LEU A 62 13.18 -3.66 -21.08
CA LEU A 62 14.54 -3.98 -20.61
C LEU A 62 14.53 -4.52 -19.17
N PHE A 63 13.50 -4.16 -18.39
CA PHE A 63 13.39 -4.57 -17.01
C PHE A 63 12.64 -5.89 -16.80
N SER A 64 11.94 -6.39 -17.84
CA SER A 64 10.98 -7.51 -17.84
C SER A 64 10.83 -8.19 -16.47
N PRO A 65 10.18 -7.53 -15.48
CA PRO A 65 9.92 -8.20 -14.23
C PRO A 65 9.06 -9.40 -14.60
N LYS A 66 9.34 -10.60 -14.08
CA LYS A 66 8.45 -11.74 -14.28
C LYS A 66 7.13 -11.41 -13.59
N TRP A 67 6.24 -10.79 -14.34
CA TRP A 67 4.90 -10.50 -13.93
C TRP A 67 4.01 -11.66 -14.35
N SER A 68 3.00 -11.92 -13.55
CA SER A 68 2.03 -12.98 -13.82
C SER A 68 0.66 -12.48 -13.44
N VAL A 69 -0.33 -12.82 -14.24
CA VAL A 69 -1.71 -12.56 -13.87
C VAL A 69 -2.16 -13.64 -12.89
N VAL A 70 -2.58 -13.21 -11.71
CA VAL A 70 -3.07 -14.11 -10.68
C VAL A 70 -4.55 -14.34 -10.94
N LYS A 71 -4.85 -15.44 -11.63
CA LYS A 71 -6.21 -15.98 -11.73
C LYS A 71 -6.62 -16.51 -10.36
N GLN A 72 -7.26 -15.68 -9.55
CA GLN A 72 -7.90 -16.10 -8.30
C GLN A 72 -9.43 -16.07 -8.49
N GLN A 73 -10.11 -17.05 -7.89
CA GLN A 73 -11.59 -17.14 -7.87
C GLN A 73 -12.22 -16.30 -6.74
N LEU A 74 -11.43 -15.53 -5.99
CA LEU A 74 -11.82 -14.97 -4.68
C LEU A 74 -11.94 -13.43 -4.66
N ASN A 75 -11.60 -12.76 -5.75
CA ASN A 75 -11.73 -11.32 -5.86
C ASN A 75 -13.09 -10.99 -6.48
N GLN A 76 -13.92 -10.22 -5.74
CA GLN A 76 -15.15 -9.61 -6.26
C GLN A 76 -14.85 -8.42 -7.20
N THR A 77 -13.65 -8.40 -7.80
CA THR A 77 -13.21 -7.36 -8.74
C THR A 77 -13.38 -7.88 -10.16
N ASP A 78 -13.82 -7.00 -11.04
CA ASP A 78 -13.88 -7.22 -12.49
C ASP A 78 -12.50 -7.21 -13.17
N HIS A 79 -11.43 -6.92 -12.42
CA HIS A 79 -10.05 -6.92 -12.89
C HIS A 79 -9.23 -8.10 -12.34
N GLU A 80 -8.34 -8.67 -13.16
CA GLU A 80 -7.34 -9.65 -12.73
C GLU A 80 -6.12 -8.98 -12.08
N LEU A 81 -5.60 -9.57 -11.00
CA LEU A 81 -4.46 -9.00 -10.27
C LEU A 81 -3.14 -9.27 -10.99
N ILE A 82 -2.32 -8.24 -11.19
CA ILE A 82 -0.94 -8.38 -11.67
C ILE A 82 0.00 -8.60 -10.48
N LYS A 83 0.72 -9.72 -10.48
CA LYS A 83 1.76 -10.02 -9.49
C LYS A 83 3.14 -9.72 -10.07
N ILE A 84 3.89 -8.87 -9.40
CA ILE A 84 5.30 -8.58 -9.66
C ILE A 84 6.12 -9.03 -8.45
N ASN A 85 7.24 -9.73 -8.68
CA ASN A 85 8.16 -10.09 -7.60
C ASN A 85 9.21 -8.98 -7.42
N LEU A 86 9.28 -8.40 -6.22
CA LEU A 86 10.25 -7.35 -5.90
C LEU A 86 11.72 -7.80 -6.05
N ARG A 87 12.01 -9.11 -5.95
CA ARG A 87 13.36 -9.64 -6.22
C ARG A 87 13.76 -9.48 -7.68
N ASP A 88 12.79 -9.62 -8.59
CA ASP A 88 13.01 -9.45 -10.04
C ASP A 88 13.22 -7.97 -10.38
N LEU A 89 12.84 -7.06 -9.47
CA LEU A 89 13.15 -5.62 -9.55
C LEU A 89 14.54 -5.26 -8.98
N GLY A 90 15.39 -6.25 -8.69
CA GLY A 90 16.76 -6.06 -8.22
C GLY A 90 16.92 -6.00 -6.69
N CYS A 91 15.86 -6.24 -5.92
CA CYS A 91 15.93 -6.19 -4.46
C CYS A 91 16.91 -7.24 -3.89
N LYS A 92 18.10 -6.79 -3.48
CA LYS A 92 19.20 -7.65 -2.97
C LYS A 92 19.04 -8.04 -1.50
N LYS A 93 18.28 -7.26 -0.72
CA LYS A 93 17.97 -7.58 0.66
C LYS A 93 16.67 -8.38 0.70
N SER A 94 16.57 -9.37 1.58
CA SER A 94 15.26 -9.88 1.96
C SER A 94 14.48 -8.73 2.59
N MET A 95 13.65 -8.05 1.80
CA MET A 95 12.54 -7.25 2.29
C MET A 95 11.52 -8.22 2.88
N GLN A 96 11.89 -8.83 4.00
CA GLN A 96 10.99 -9.58 4.83
C GLN A 96 10.08 -8.51 5.42
N LEU A 97 9.02 -8.11 4.69
CA LEU A 97 7.99 -7.18 5.14
C LEU A 97 7.59 -7.64 6.55
N MET A 98 8.19 -7.01 7.56
CA MET A 98 7.87 -7.22 8.97
C MET A 98 6.78 -6.21 9.28
N LEU A 99 5.69 -6.36 8.56
CA LEU A 99 4.40 -5.94 9.05
C LEU A 99 3.69 -7.24 9.30
N GLN A 100 3.33 -7.47 10.55
CA GLN A 100 2.94 -8.82 10.96
C GLN A 100 1.70 -9.29 10.19
N PHE A 101 0.83 -8.36 9.76
CA PHE A 101 -0.52 -8.67 9.25
C PHE A 101 -0.89 -8.11 7.87
N GLN A 102 0.04 -7.51 7.12
CA GLN A 102 -0.17 -7.18 5.68
C GLN A 102 0.52 -8.17 4.73
N LYS A 103 0.68 -9.42 5.17
CA LYS A 103 1.21 -10.49 4.32
C LYS A 103 0.07 -11.15 3.56
N LYS A 104 0.39 -11.72 2.40
CA LYS A 104 -0.57 -12.48 1.61
C LYS A 104 -1.20 -13.59 2.48
N GLY A 105 -2.52 -13.59 2.56
CA GLY A 105 -3.30 -14.57 3.30
C GLY A 105 -3.50 -14.26 4.79
N LEU A 106 -3.14 -13.05 5.24
CA LEU A 106 -3.54 -12.54 6.55
C LEU A 106 -4.60 -11.46 6.36
N ASP A 107 -5.62 -11.49 7.22
CA ASP A 107 -6.69 -10.49 7.23
C ASP A 107 -6.79 -9.78 8.59
N THR A 108 -7.88 -9.03 8.77
CA THR A 108 -8.17 -8.32 10.01
C THR A 108 -8.50 -9.25 11.17
N GLU A 109 -9.05 -10.44 10.92
CA GLU A 109 -9.34 -11.43 11.96
C GLU A 109 -8.06 -12.03 12.51
N ASP A 110 -7.08 -12.30 11.64
CA ASP A 110 -5.75 -12.71 12.06
C ASP A 110 -5.12 -11.66 12.98
N ALA A 111 -5.09 -10.39 12.56
CA ALA A 111 -4.52 -9.31 13.36
C ALA A 111 -5.14 -9.24 14.77
N GLN A 112 -6.46 -9.42 14.87
CA GLN A 112 -7.16 -9.50 16.15
C GLN A 112 -6.78 -10.74 16.96
N LEU A 113 -6.69 -11.91 16.33
CA LEU A 113 -6.32 -13.16 17.00
C LEU A 113 -4.90 -13.09 17.57
N PHE A 114 -3.96 -12.53 16.82
CA PHE A 114 -2.59 -12.33 17.25
C PHE A 114 -2.45 -11.35 18.42
N LEU A 115 -3.34 -10.35 18.51
CA LEU A 115 -3.44 -9.47 19.67
C LEU A 115 -4.12 -10.17 20.86
N ALA A 116 -5.19 -10.93 20.61
CA ALA A 116 -5.97 -11.62 21.62
C ALA A 116 -5.18 -12.72 22.34
N HIS A 117 -4.32 -13.45 21.62
CA HIS A 117 -3.53 -14.54 22.18
C HIS A 117 -2.63 -14.14 23.37
N PRO A 118 -1.74 -13.13 23.27
CA PRO A 118 -0.91 -12.68 24.39
C PRO A 118 -1.74 -12.03 25.52
N ILE A 119 -2.89 -11.44 25.19
CA ILE A 119 -3.84 -10.94 26.19
C ILE A 119 -4.37 -12.12 27.03
N ALA A 120 -4.92 -13.14 26.39
CA ALA A 120 -5.45 -14.33 27.04
C ALA A 120 -4.37 -15.04 27.87
N LYS A 121 -3.19 -15.27 27.28
CA LYS A 121 -2.04 -15.89 27.96
C LYS A 121 -1.57 -15.10 29.18
N GLY A 122 -1.68 -13.77 29.14
CA GLY A 122 -1.39 -12.89 30.27
C GLY A 122 -2.41 -13.06 31.40
N ILE A 123 -3.69 -13.09 31.04
CA ILE A 123 -4.80 -13.27 31.99
C ILE A 123 -4.69 -14.63 32.68
N ASP A 124 -4.38 -15.71 31.95
CA ASP A 124 -4.19 -17.06 32.51
C ASP A 124 -3.05 -17.11 33.53
N LYS A 125 -2.05 -16.23 33.38
CA LYS A 125 -0.92 -16.06 34.32
C LYS A 125 -1.21 -15.10 35.46
N ASN A 126 -2.47 -14.68 35.65
CA ASN A 126 -2.87 -13.64 36.61
C ASN A 126 -2.10 -12.33 36.42
N GLN A 127 -1.68 -12.02 35.19
CA GLN A 127 -1.03 -10.75 34.85
C GLN A 127 -2.06 -9.74 34.34
N ILE A 128 -1.74 -8.47 34.52
CA ILE A 128 -2.42 -7.35 33.85
C ILE A 128 -1.71 -7.13 32.52
N ILE A 129 -2.49 -7.11 31.44
CA ILE A 129 -2.02 -6.72 30.12
C ILE A 129 -2.51 -5.32 29.84
N SER A 130 -1.59 -4.37 29.63
CA SER A 130 -1.93 -3.02 29.24
C SER A 130 -1.65 -2.85 27.76
N ALA A 131 -2.65 -2.43 26.98
CA ALA A 131 -2.53 -2.15 25.55
C ALA A 131 -2.74 -0.66 25.27
N ALA A 132 -1.83 -0.05 24.54
CA ALA A 132 -1.97 1.28 23.97
C ALA A 132 -2.19 1.15 22.46
N PHE A 133 -3.33 1.65 21.99
CA PHE A 133 -3.70 1.73 20.58
C PHE A 133 -3.35 3.12 20.08
N LEU A 134 -2.49 3.20 19.08
CA LEU A 134 -1.89 4.42 18.54
C LEU A 134 -2.32 4.55 17.07
N ASP A 135 -2.85 5.73 16.72
CA ASP A 135 -3.22 6.09 15.34
C ASP A 135 -2.11 6.98 14.75
N VAL A 136 -1.61 6.65 13.56
CA VAL A 136 -0.61 7.48 12.86
C VAL A 136 -1.32 8.52 11.99
N SER A 137 -1.02 9.80 12.22
CA SER A 137 -1.74 10.91 11.60
C SER A 137 -1.54 10.95 10.07
N LYS A 138 -2.64 10.81 9.34
CA LYS A 138 -2.74 10.97 7.88
C LYS A 138 -1.64 10.20 7.13
N ALA A 139 -1.36 8.98 7.54
CA ALA A 139 -0.07 8.33 7.31
C ALA A 139 0.43 8.34 5.85
N CYS A 140 -0.41 8.01 4.86
CA CYS A 140 -0.03 8.09 3.43
C CYS A 140 0.23 9.53 2.94
N ASN A 141 -0.62 10.48 3.34
CA ASN A 141 -0.51 11.88 2.93
C ASN A 141 0.66 12.60 3.63
N SER A 142 1.11 12.07 4.78
CA SER A 142 2.20 12.63 5.58
C SER A 142 3.58 12.09 5.16
N THR A 143 3.65 11.03 4.36
CA THR A 143 4.95 10.50 3.91
C THR A 143 5.72 11.51 3.07
N ASP A 144 7.03 11.59 3.27
CA ASP A 144 7.92 12.36 2.41
C ASP A 144 8.34 11.52 1.20
N PRO A 145 7.94 11.90 -0.03
CA PRO A 145 8.30 11.16 -1.23
C PRO A 145 9.82 11.00 -1.40
N ASN A 146 10.63 12.00 -1.06
CA ASN A 146 12.08 11.91 -1.23
C ASN A 146 12.69 10.87 -0.29
N LEU A 147 12.21 10.82 0.95
CA LEU A 147 12.65 9.80 1.91
C LEU A 147 12.22 8.39 1.47
N LEU A 148 11.01 8.24 0.93
CA LEU A 148 10.54 6.98 0.34
C LEU A 148 11.45 6.52 -0.80
N LEU A 149 11.79 7.41 -1.73
CA LEU A 149 12.66 7.11 -2.87
C LEU A 149 14.06 6.68 -2.41
N THR A 150 14.62 7.34 -1.38
CA THR A 150 15.90 6.94 -0.77
C THR A 150 15.82 5.54 -0.17
N LYS A 151 14.77 5.24 0.62
CA LYS A 151 14.55 3.91 1.20
C LYS A 151 14.44 2.81 0.15
N LEU A 152 13.79 3.09 -1.00
CA LEU A 152 13.70 2.15 -2.12
C LEU A 152 15.08 1.88 -2.74
N LYS A 153 15.87 2.94 -3.00
CA LYS A 153 17.24 2.81 -3.51
C LYS A 153 18.14 2.01 -2.56
N ASP A 154 18.08 2.29 -1.27
CA ASP A 154 18.87 1.60 -0.22
C ASP A 154 18.48 0.11 -0.05
N SER A 155 17.28 -0.24 -0.51
CA SER A 155 16.77 -1.61 -0.58
C SER A 155 17.22 -2.36 -1.85
N GLY A 156 17.96 -1.68 -2.74
CA GLY A 156 18.45 -2.22 -4.00
C GLY A 156 17.41 -2.24 -5.12
N ILE A 157 16.28 -1.54 -4.96
CA ILE A 157 15.27 -1.43 -6.01
C ILE A 157 15.85 -0.63 -7.18
N SER A 158 15.56 -1.08 -8.41
CA SER A 158 16.10 -0.47 -9.62
C SER A 158 15.78 1.01 -9.77
N SER A 159 16.70 1.76 -10.37
CA SER A 159 16.53 3.19 -10.65
C SER A 159 15.29 3.46 -11.50
N THR A 160 14.97 2.59 -12.46
CA THR A 160 13.79 2.69 -13.32
C THR A 160 12.51 2.61 -12.50
N PHE A 161 12.37 1.62 -11.62
CA PHE A 161 11.19 1.51 -10.77
C PHE A 161 11.12 2.64 -9.74
N VAL A 162 12.25 3.09 -9.21
CA VAL A 162 12.30 4.29 -8.35
C VAL A 162 11.82 5.54 -9.10
N SER A 163 12.18 5.72 -10.38
CA SER A 163 11.67 6.81 -11.21
C SER A 163 10.16 6.70 -11.44
N PHE A 164 9.64 5.48 -11.66
CA PHE A 164 8.20 5.24 -11.73
C PHE A 164 7.49 5.64 -10.42
N ILE A 165 8.02 5.23 -9.25
CA ILE A 165 7.45 5.62 -7.95
C ILE A 165 7.55 7.13 -7.71
N ARG A 166 8.61 7.79 -8.19
CA ARG A 166 8.70 9.25 -8.15
C ARG A 166 7.52 9.89 -8.87
N SER A 167 7.28 9.48 -10.12
CA SER A 167 6.15 9.96 -10.91
C SER A 167 4.81 9.63 -10.24
N PHE A 168 4.68 8.44 -9.64
CA PHE A 168 3.48 8.04 -8.89
C PHE A 168 3.16 8.98 -7.72
N CYS A 169 4.19 9.50 -7.03
CA CYS A 169 4.05 10.43 -5.91
C CYS A 169 3.97 11.91 -6.34
N GLU A 170 4.10 12.24 -7.63
CA GLU A 170 4.01 13.62 -8.08
C GLU A 170 2.57 14.16 -7.94
N PRO A 171 2.41 15.45 -7.60
CA PRO A 171 1.09 16.04 -7.49
C PRO A 171 0.32 15.95 -8.81
N ARG A 172 -0.85 15.34 -8.77
CA ARG A 172 -1.71 15.19 -9.94
C ARG A 172 -2.28 16.53 -10.36
N ARG A 173 -2.59 16.65 -11.65
CA ARG A 173 -3.39 17.77 -12.19
C ARG A 173 -4.73 17.21 -12.65
N ALA A 174 -5.81 17.85 -12.26
CA ALA A 174 -7.16 17.49 -12.69
C ALA A 174 -7.82 18.69 -13.38
N TYR A 175 -8.77 18.40 -14.26
CA TYR A 175 -9.66 19.38 -14.87
C TYR A 175 -11.03 18.73 -15.05
N ILE A 176 -12.07 19.55 -15.17
CA ILE A 176 -13.43 19.10 -15.44
C ILE A 176 -13.69 19.33 -16.93
N SER A 177 -14.31 18.34 -17.58
CA SER A 177 -14.77 18.46 -18.96
C SER A 177 -16.28 18.21 -18.98
N ILE A 178 -17.04 19.18 -19.48
CA ILE A 178 -18.48 19.09 -19.66
C ILE A 178 -18.76 19.43 -21.12
N GLU A 179 -19.32 18.47 -21.86
CA GLU A 179 -19.56 18.59 -23.31
C GLU A 179 -18.29 19.03 -24.07
N ASN A 180 -18.28 20.24 -24.61
CA ASN A 180 -17.16 20.81 -25.37
C ASN A 180 -16.28 21.76 -24.54
N ASP A 181 -16.64 22.00 -23.28
CA ASP A 181 -15.91 22.89 -22.38
C ASP A 181 -14.95 22.10 -21.48
N ILE A 182 -13.78 22.69 -21.25
CA ILE A 182 -12.77 22.20 -20.33
C ILE A 182 -12.36 23.31 -19.37
N THR A 183 -12.27 22.97 -18.08
CA THR A 183 -11.70 23.91 -17.10
C THR A 183 -10.18 23.97 -17.25
N SER A 184 -9.57 24.99 -16.67
CA SER A 184 -8.13 24.98 -16.47
C SER A 184 -7.70 23.79 -15.61
N LYS A 185 -6.48 23.30 -15.84
CA LYS A 185 -5.87 22.24 -15.03
C LYS A 185 -5.54 22.80 -13.66
N VAL A 186 -6.13 22.20 -12.62
CA VAL A 186 -5.84 22.51 -11.21
C VAL A 186 -4.89 21.46 -10.67
N LYS A 187 -3.82 21.91 -10.00
CA LYS A 187 -2.92 21.02 -9.28
C LYS A 187 -3.64 20.55 -8.01
N LEU A 188 -3.80 19.24 -7.87
CA LEU A 188 -4.33 18.65 -6.65
C LEU A 188 -3.26 18.74 -5.57
N SER A 189 -3.66 19.18 -4.37
CA SER A 189 -2.80 19.18 -3.19
C SER A 189 -2.66 17.75 -2.66
N SER A 190 -1.88 16.92 -3.34
CA SER A 190 -1.46 15.62 -2.82
C SER A 190 0.02 15.71 -2.46
N TYR A 191 0.32 15.58 -1.17
CA TYR A 191 1.66 15.36 -0.67
C TYR A 191 1.75 13.90 -0.21
N GLY A 192 2.89 13.25 -0.42
CA GLY A 192 3.10 11.86 -0.04
C GLY A 192 2.57 10.82 -1.03
N ILE A 193 2.25 9.64 -0.51
CA ILE A 193 1.76 8.50 -1.28
C ILE A 193 0.27 8.71 -1.61
N PRO A 194 -0.15 8.63 -2.88
CA PRO A 194 -1.55 8.81 -3.26
C PRO A 194 -2.50 7.83 -2.55
N GLN A 195 -3.56 8.32 -1.91
CA GLN A 195 -4.62 7.45 -1.37
C GLN A 195 -5.39 6.74 -2.50
N GLY A 196 -5.82 5.50 -2.23
CA GLY A 196 -6.57 4.67 -3.18
C GLY A 196 -5.73 4.04 -4.30
N GLY A 197 -4.41 4.26 -4.30
CA GLY A 197 -3.50 3.57 -5.22
C GLY A 197 -3.26 2.12 -4.79
N SER A 198 -3.24 1.19 -5.74
CA SER A 198 -2.95 -0.24 -5.48
C SER A 198 -1.55 -0.47 -4.88
N LEU A 199 -0.58 0.38 -5.23
CA LEU A 199 0.78 0.32 -4.68
C LEU A 199 0.91 1.04 -3.32
N SER A 200 -0.06 1.85 -2.94
CA SER A 200 0.06 2.75 -1.79
C SER A 200 0.28 2.01 -0.47
N PRO A 201 -0.46 0.92 -0.15
CA PRO A 201 -0.18 0.12 1.04
C PRO A 201 1.25 -0.43 1.04
N VAL A 202 1.71 -0.97 -0.09
CA VAL A 202 3.05 -1.54 -0.21
C VAL A 202 4.13 -0.48 0.00
N LEU A 203 3.96 0.71 -0.57
CA LEU A 203 4.91 1.82 -0.41
C LEU A 203 4.93 2.34 1.03
N PHE A 204 3.76 2.47 1.66
CA PHE A 204 3.66 2.88 3.05
C PHE A 204 4.35 1.89 3.98
N ASN A 205 4.20 0.60 3.70
CA ASN A 205 4.85 -0.47 4.44
C ASN A 205 6.38 -0.39 4.41
N ILE A 206 6.93 -0.06 3.24
CA ILE A 206 8.37 0.17 3.06
C ILE A 206 8.80 1.40 3.85
N TYR A 207 7.98 2.44 3.82
CA TYR A 207 8.24 3.71 4.49
C TYR A 207 8.35 3.55 6.02
N ILE A 208 7.34 2.93 6.64
CA ILE A 208 7.21 2.82 8.09
C ILE A 208 8.13 1.77 8.71
N ARG A 209 8.66 0.82 7.93
CA ARG A 209 9.50 -0.31 8.37
C ARG A 209 10.58 0.03 9.42
N SER A 210 11.18 1.21 9.34
CA SER A 210 12.28 1.59 10.24
C SER A 210 11.86 1.77 11.71
N ILE A 211 10.57 1.89 12.01
CA ILE A 211 10.09 2.03 13.40
C ILE A 211 10.12 0.70 14.16
N PHE A 212 10.14 -0.44 13.44
CA PHE A 212 10.12 -1.76 14.04
C PHE A 212 11.51 -2.12 14.57
N ARG A 213 11.69 -1.97 15.89
CA ARG A 213 12.87 -2.42 16.63
C ARG A 213 12.52 -3.62 17.51
N PRO A 214 13.52 -4.44 17.90
CA PRO A 214 13.29 -5.53 18.84
C PRO A 214 12.59 -5.01 20.10
N SER A 215 11.45 -5.63 20.44
CA SER A 215 10.70 -5.24 21.62
C SER A 215 11.40 -5.75 22.88
N PRO A 216 11.47 -4.96 23.96
CA PRO A 216 11.93 -5.43 25.26
C PRO A 216 11.09 -6.61 25.77
N ASN A 217 11.63 -7.38 26.71
CA ASN A 217 10.88 -8.45 27.38
C ASN A 217 9.52 -7.94 27.88
N ASN A 218 8.47 -8.74 27.65
CA ASN A 218 7.09 -8.47 28.03
C ASN A 218 6.47 -7.24 27.37
N THR A 219 7.06 -6.71 26.29
CA THR A 219 6.49 -5.67 25.45
C THR A 219 6.33 -6.22 24.04
N ILE A 220 5.21 -5.96 23.38
CA ILE A 220 4.99 -6.39 21.99
C ILE A 220 4.39 -5.22 21.21
N LEU A 221 4.98 -4.91 20.06
CA LEU A 221 4.43 -4.01 19.05
C LEU A 221 3.70 -4.83 17.98
N PHE A 222 2.43 -4.53 17.77
CA PHE A 222 1.61 -4.99 16.68
C PHE A 222 1.34 -3.83 15.73
N ASP A 223 1.10 -4.16 14.47
CA ASP A 223 0.86 -3.21 13.40
C ASP A 223 -0.10 -3.78 12.37
N TYR A 224 -1.01 -2.94 11.90
CA TYR A 224 -1.83 -3.21 10.73
C TYR A 224 -2.04 -1.89 9.99
N ALA A 225 -1.42 -1.74 8.82
CA ALA A 225 -1.42 -0.46 8.11
C ALA A 225 -0.84 0.66 8.99
N ASP A 226 -1.61 1.72 9.21
CA ASP A 226 -1.32 2.87 10.05
C ASP A 226 -1.71 2.68 11.52
N ASP A 227 -2.41 1.60 11.87
CA ASP A 227 -2.73 1.26 13.25
C ASP A 227 -1.55 0.56 13.93
N LEU A 228 -1.11 1.11 15.07
CA LEU A 228 -0.08 0.51 15.91
C LEU A 228 -0.66 0.16 17.27
N THR A 229 -0.35 -1.02 17.79
CA THR A 229 -0.75 -1.42 19.14
C THR A 229 0.46 -1.87 19.94
N VAL A 230 0.69 -1.27 21.10
CA VAL A 230 1.74 -1.69 22.03
C VAL A 230 1.10 -2.37 23.22
N THR A 231 1.51 -3.61 23.51
CA THR A 231 1.08 -4.33 24.70
C THR A 231 2.23 -4.50 25.69
N VAL A 232 1.93 -4.44 26.98
CA VAL A 232 2.86 -4.74 28.07
C VAL A 232 2.21 -5.67 29.08
N SER A 233 2.90 -6.75 29.47
CA SER A 233 2.48 -7.66 30.53
C SER A 233 3.20 -7.40 31.86
N GLY A 234 2.46 -7.50 32.97
CA GLY A 234 3.02 -7.36 34.30
C GLY A 234 1.99 -7.44 35.42
N ASN A 235 2.45 -7.38 36.67
CA ASN A 235 1.59 -7.63 37.84
C ASN A 235 0.86 -6.37 38.35
N LYS A 236 1.26 -5.16 37.90
CA LYS A 236 0.63 -3.90 38.31
C LYS A 236 0.51 -2.96 37.10
N SER A 237 -0.69 -2.42 36.88
CA SER A 237 -0.99 -1.50 35.78
C SER A 237 -0.05 -0.29 35.76
N ARG A 238 0.28 0.29 36.92
CA ARG A 238 1.21 1.44 37.03
C ARG A 238 2.57 1.17 36.39
N TYR A 239 3.18 0.00 36.64
CA TYR A 239 4.47 -0.34 36.03
C TYR A 239 4.34 -0.62 34.53
N ASN A 240 3.22 -1.22 34.11
CA ASN A 240 2.94 -1.41 32.69
C ASN A 240 2.83 -0.06 31.96
N VAL A 241 2.15 0.93 32.55
CA VAL A 241 2.04 2.29 31.99
C VAL A 241 3.40 2.97 31.86
N MET A 242 4.28 2.82 32.87
CA MET A 242 5.65 3.36 32.78
C MET A 242 6.45 2.73 31.63
N ARG A 243 6.32 1.42 31.44
CA ARG A 243 6.96 0.69 30.32
C ARG A 243 6.37 1.08 28.97
N LEU A 244 5.04 1.16 28.87
CA LEU A 244 4.34 1.65 27.68
C LEU A 244 4.84 3.03 27.30
N ARG A 245 4.84 3.99 28.23
CA ARG A 245 5.32 5.35 27.97
C ARG A 245 6.77 5.38 27.49
N SER A 246 7.66 4.63 28.14
CA SER A 246 9.06 4.53 27.71
C SER A 246 9.20 3.98 26.29
N PHE A 247 8.41 2.97 25.93
CA PHE A 247 8.45 2.35 24.61
C PHE A 247 7.79 3.22 23.53
N ILE A 248 6.63 3.82 23.82
CA ILE A 248 5.94 4.75 22.94
C ILE A 248 6.82 5.96 22.62
N ASN A 249 7.53 6.53 23.60
CA ASN A 249 8.48 7.62 23.34
C ASN A 249 9.57 7.22 22.31
N LYS A 250 10.01 5.96 22.31
CA LYS A 250 10.97 5.46 21.30
C LYS A 250 10.32 5.32 19.93
N ILE A 251 9.07 4.87 19.88
CA ILE A 251 8.28 4.81 18.64
C ILE A 251 8.08 6.21 18.09
N GLU A 252 7.63 7.16 18.90
CA GLU A 252 7.45 8.57 18.50
C GLU A 252 8.73 9.17 17.92
N ASN A 253 9.88 8.98 18.57
CA ASN A 253 11.15 9.47 18.03
C ASN A 253 11.46 8.86 16.66
N SER A 254 11.17 7.56 16.48
CA SER A 254 11.40 6.87 15.21
C SER A 254 10.41 7.31 14.12
N LEU A 255 9.17 7.63 14.49
CA LEU A 255 8.18 8.21 13.59
C LEU A 255 8.60 9.61 13.14
N ARG A 256 9.10 10.45 14.07
CA ARG A 256 9.62 11.79 13.74
C ARG A 256 10.80 11.74 12.77
N GLU A 257 11.70 10.77 12.91
CA GLU A 257 12.80 10.54 11.95
C GLU A 257 12.29 10.31 10.51
N ILE A 258 11.10 9.72 10.37
CA ILE A 258 10.44 9.50 9.09
C ILE A 258 9.29 10.48 8.84
N LYS A 259 9.26 11.62 9.53
CA LYS A 259 8.27 12.70 9.33
C LYS A 259 6.81 12.24 9.52
N LEU A 260 6.59 11.26 10.38
CA LEU A 260 5.27 10.83 10.83
C LEU A 260 5.06 11.19 12.30
N GLU A 261 3.81 11.29 12.69
CA GLU A 261 3.39 11.67 14.03
C GLU A 261 2.21 10.81 14.49
N ILE A 262 2.12 10.59 15.80
CA ILE A 262 0.99 9.90 16.42
C ILE A 262 -0.14 10.92 16.63
N GLN A 263 -1.37 10.55 16.29
CA GLN A 263 -2.55 11.31 16.63
C GLN A 263 -2.96 11.03 18.08
N ILE A 264 -2.54 11.92 18.98
CA ILE A 264 -2.71 11.75 20.43
C ILE A 264 -4.18 11.67 20.82
N GLU A 265 -5.06 12.43 20.15
CA GLU A 265 -6.50 12.50 20.48
C GLU A 265 -7.23 11.18 20.21
N LYS A 266 -6.68 10.33 19.35
CA LYS A 266 -7.23 9.00 19.02
C LYS A 266 -6.52 7.86 19.74
N THR A 267 -5.53 8.18 20.59
CA THR A 267 -4.79 7.16 21.31
C THR A 267 -5.62 6.63 22.48
N HIS A 268 -5.76 5.31 22.58
CA HIS A 268 -6.52 4.65 23.64
C HIS A 268 -5.67 3.71 24.49
N LEU A 269 -5.87 3.73 25.81
CA LEU A 269 -5.22 2.81 26.75
C LEU A 269 -6.27 1.88 27.37
N ILE A 270 -6.05 0.57 27.27
CA ILE A 270 -6.92 -0.46 27.85
C ILE A 270 -6.09 -1.37 28.78
N HIS A 271 -6.67 -1.72 29.92
CA HIS A 271 -6.12 -2.72 30.84
C HIS A 271 -6.99 -3.98 30.82
N PHE A 272 -6.40 -5.09 30.39
CA PHE A 272 -7.01 -6.41 30.45
C PHE A 272 -6.54 -7.14 31.70
N ASN A 273 -7.48 -7.66 32.47
CA ASN A 273 -7.24 -8.49 33.63
C ASN A 273 -8.41 -9.47 33.78
N ARG A 274 -8.25 -10.48 34.64
CA ARG A 274 -9.36 -11.36 35.01
C ARG A 274 -10.38 -10.53 35.77
N LYS A 275 -11.62 -10.43 35.28
CA LYS A 275 -12.74 -9.86 36.03
C LYS A 275 -12.77 -10.52 37.40
N ARG A 276 -12.73 -9.72 38.46
CA ARG A 276 -13.19 -10.15 39.78
C ARG A 276 -14.70 -10.15 39.79
#